data_AF-A0AAV6IKI8-F1
#
_entry.id   AF-A0AAV6IKI8-F1
#
_cell.length_a   1.000
_cell.length_b   1.000
_cell.length_c   1.000
_cell.angle_alpha   90.00
_cell.angle_beta   90.00
_cell.angle_gamma   90.00
#
_symmetry.space_group_name_H-M   'P 1'
#
loop_
_entity.id
_entity.type
_entity.pdbx_description
1 polymer ?
#
loop_
_entity_poly.entity_id
_entity_poly.type
_entity_poly.pdbx_seq_one_letter_code
_entity_poly.pdbx_strand_id
1 'polypeptide(L)'
;MSATMHNLPTIILVGILAGAALPMLISGQDCSCAADECCSQYGYCRTSDAYCGTGCPAGPCTATSTPTDVSVSNIVKDAFFNGIID
;
A
#
# COMPACT_ATOMS: atom_id res chain seq x y z
N MET A 1 42.47 26.45 -11.75
CA MET A 1 41.46 25.77 -10.90
C MET A 1 40.55 26.88 -10.39
N SER A 2 39.53 27.23 -11.17
CA SER A 2 38.70 28.42 -10.93
C SER A 2 37.68 28.09 -9.84
N ALA A 3 37.81 28.72 -8.68
CA ALA A 3 36.79 28.65 -7.63
C ALA A 3 35.59 29.48 -8.09
N THR A 4 34.51 28.83 -8.53
CA THR A 4 33.24 29.50 -8.80
C THR A 4 32.68 30.02 -7.49
N MET A 5 32.52 31.35 -7.41
CA MET A 5 31.85 32.04 -6.32
C MET A 5 30.35 31.77 -6.46
N HIS A 6 29.86 30.69 -5.82
CA HIS A 6 28.47 30.24 -5.96
C HIS A 6 27.53 31.19 -5.22
N ASN A 7 26.74 31.96 -5.96
CA ASN A 7 25.71 32.83 -5.40
C ASN A 7 24.61 31.97 -4.75
N LEU A 8 24.13 32.33 -3.56
CA LEU A 8 23.04 31.64 -2.87
C LEU A 8 21.84 31.28 -3.77
N PRO A 9 21.33 32.17 -4.66
CA PRO A 9 20.25 31.80 -5.58
C PRO A 9 20.64 30.70 -6.58
N THR A 10 21.91 30.65 -7.01
CA THR A 10 22.40 29.60 -7.92
C THR A 10 22.49 28.24 -7.22
N ILE A 11 22.82 28.21 -5.93
CA ILE A 11 22.83 26.97 -5.12
C ILE A 11 21.39 26.44 -4.94
N ILE A 12 20.45 27.34 -4.63
CA ILE A 12 19.03 26.98 -4.48
C ILE A 12 18.47 26.41 -5.77
N LEU A 13 18.75 27.06 -6.91
CA LEU A 13 18.28 26.61 -8.22
C LEU A 13 18.83 25.22 -8.57
N VAL A 14 20.12 24.97 -8.32
CA VAL A 14 20.75 23.66 -8.55
C VAL A 14 20.20 22.60 -7.60
N GLY A 15 19.93 22.94 -6.34
CA GLY A 15 19.34 22.05 -5.36
C GLY A 15 17.91 21.62 -5.72
N ILE A 16 17.08 22.55 -6.21
CA ILE A 16 15.72 22.25 -6.68
C ILE A 16 15.76 21.36 -7.93
N LEU A 17 16.63 21.68 -8.90
CA LEU A 17 16.78 20.89 -10.13
C LEU A 17 17.32 19.47 -9.84
N ALA A 18 18.22 19.32 -8.86
CA ALA A 18 18.71 18.02 -8.41
C ALA A 18 17.67 17.25 -7.58
N GLY A 19 16.87 17.94 -6.76
CA GLY A 19 15.84 17.33 -5.90
C GLY A 19 14.59 16.87 -6.66
N ALA A 20 14.20 17.59 -7.71
CA ALA A 20 13.08 17.20 -8.59
C ALA A 20 13.43 16.01 -9.51
N ALA A 21 14.72 15.68 -9.65
CA ALA A 21 15.21 14.57 -10.47
C ALA A 21 15.37 13.26 -9.68
N LEU A 22 14.94 13.18 -8.42
CA LEU A 22 14.86 11.92 -7.66
C LEU A 22 13.40 11.41 -7.71
N PRO A 23 13.05 10.49 -8.64
CA PRO A 23 11.71 9.91 -8.70
C PRO A 23 11.48 8.89 -7.56
N MET A 24 12.45 8.70 -6.68
CA MET A 24 12.47 7.56 -5.74
C MET A 24 11.61 7.75 -4.49
N LEU A 25 11.07 8.96 -4.26
CA LEU A 25 10.29 9.24 -3.02
C LEU A 25 8.79 8.98 -3.17
N ILE A 26 8.32 8.61 -4.36
CA ILE A 26 6.91 8.29 -4.60
C ILE A 26 6.84 6.91 -5.24
N SER A 27 7.35 5.91 -4.53
CA SER A 27 6.83 4.56 -4.73
C SER A 27 5.44 4.55 -4.12
N GLY A 28 4.44 4.85 -4.94
CA GLY A 28 3.12 4.28 -4.69
C GLY A 28 3.36 2.79 -4.48
N GLN A 29 2.86 2.27 -3.36
CA GLN A 29 2.97 0.85 -3.01
C GLN A 29 2.09 0.06 -3.98
N ASP A 30 2.49 0.03 -5.25
CA ASP A 30 1.96 -0.91 -6.23
C ASP A 30 2.39 -2.27 -5.73
N CYS A 31 1.47 -2.91 -5.01
CA CYS A 31 1.58 -4.26 -4.52
C CYS A 31 1.52 -5.27 -5.69
N SER A 32 2.42 -5.13 -6.66
CA SER A 32 2.67 -6.06 -7.76
C SER A 32 3.42 -7.31 -7.27
N CYS A 33 2.90 -7.93 -6.21
CA CYS A 33 3.41 -9.16 -5.66
C CYS A 33 3.01 -10.36 -6.53
N ALA A 34 3.74 -11.48 -6.42
CA ALA A 34 3.27 -12.73 -7.02
C ALA A 34 1.89 -13.12 -6.43
N ALA A 35 1.12 -13.90 -7.18
CA ALA A 35 -0.26 -14.27 -6.79
C ALA A 35 -0.36 -14.90 -5.39
N ASP A 36 0.69 -15.62 -4.98
CA ASP A 36 0.76 -16.31 -3.70
C ASP A 36 1.44 -15.48 -2.59
N GLU A 37 1.83 -14.23 -2.86
CA GLU A 37 2.54 -13.36 -1.91
C GLU A 37 1.65 -12.22 -1.40
N CYS A 38 1.82 -11.90 -0.13
CA CYS A 38 1.13 -10.78 0.50
C CYS A 38 1.96 -9.52 0.41
N CYS A 39 1.27 -8.41 0.18
CA CYS A 39 1.85 -7.09 0.35
C CYS A 39 1.72 -6.69 1.81
N SER A 40 2.85 -6.44 2.47
CA SER A 40 2.86 -5.86 3.81
C SER A 40 2.38 -4.40 3.77
N GLN A 41 2.00 -3.86 4.93
CA GLN A 41 1.66 -2.44 5.12
C GLN A 41 2.78 -1.46 4.72
N TYR A 42 4.00 -1.97 4.53
CA TYR A 42 5.17 -1.21 4.12
C TYR A 42 5.49 -1.35 2.63
N GLY A 43 4.65 -2.05 1.85
CA GLY A 43 4.82 -2.23 0.40
C GLY A 43 5.82 -3.31 -0.01
N TYR A 44 6.11 -4.29 0.87
CA TYR A 44 6.99 -5.42 0.55
C TYR A 44 6.21 -6.72 0.39
N CYS A 45 6.63 -7.58 -0.55
CA CYS A 45 6.03 -8.88 -0.85
C CYS A 45 6.68 -10.03 -0.09
N ARG A 46 5.88 -10.86 0.60
CA ARG A 46 6.30 -12.14 1.20
C ARG A 46 5.08 -12.98 1.61
N THR A 47 5.31 -14.24 1.94
CA THR A 47 4.28 -15.19 2.42
C THR A 47 4.21 -15.36 3.94
N SER A 48 5.11 -14.76 4.71
CA SER A 48 5.14 -14.91 6.17
C SER A 48 4.06 -14.08 6.86
N ASP A 49 3.62 -14.49 8.05
CA ASP A 49 2.59 -13.79 8.84
C ASP A 49 2.89 -12.30 9.10
N ALA A 50 4.16 -11.89 9.20
CA ALA A 50 4.51 -10.48 9.35
C ALA A 50 4.11 -9.59 8.15
N TYR A 51 3.81 -10.21 7.00
CA TYR A 51 3.46 -9.55 5.74
C TYR A 51 1.99 -9.80 5.38
N CYS A 52 1.52 -11.03 5.61
CA CYS A 52 0.13 -11.43 5.39
C CYS A 52 -0.80 -11.07 6.56
N GLY A 53 -0.26 -10.67 7.70
CA GLY A 53 -0.96 -10.43 8.95
C GLY A 53 -1.80 -9.15 8.96
N THR A 54 -2.01 -8.62 10.17
CA THR A 54 -2.76 -7.39 10.39
C THR A 54 -2.19 -6.24 9.56
N GLY A 55 -3.06 -5.56 8.82
CA GLY A 55 -2.67 -4.42 7.98
C GLY A 55 -2.14 -4.79 6.59
N CYS A 56 -2.31 -6.04 6.14
CA CYS A 56 -2.02 -6.45 4.77
C CYS A 56 -2.99 -5.78 3.76
N PRO A 57 -2.51 -4.87 2.86
CA PRO A 57 -3.36 -4.19 1.87
C PRO A 57 -3.77 -5.06 0.68
N ALA A 58 -2.99 -6.08 0.29
CA ALA A 58 -3.23 -6.89 -0.91
C ALA A 58 -2.58 -8.27 -0.85
N GLY A 59 -3.09 -9.21 -1.65
CA GLY A 59 -2.64 -10.61 -1.70
C GLY A 59 -3.46 -11.52 -0.79
N PRO A 60 -2.98 -12.75 -0.51
CA PRO A 60 -3.65 -13.72 0.36
C PRO A 60 -3.47 -13.37 1.85
N CYS A 61 -3.94 -12.19 2.25
CA CYS A 61 -3.86 -11.71 3.61
C CYS A 61 -4.56 -12.69 4.56
N THR A 62 -3.87 -13.06 5.64
CA THR A 62 -4.48 -13.76 6.76
C THR A 62 -5.51 -12.84 7.38
N ALA A 63 -6.78 -13.21 7.28
CA ALA A 63 -7.84 -12.52 8.01
C ALA A 63 -7.45 -12.59 9.49
N THR A 64 -7.03 -11.45 10.05
CA THR A 64 -6.90 -11.32 11.50
C THR A 64 -8.26 -11.71 12.03
N SER A 65 -8.32 -12.84 12.74
CA SER A 65 -9.51 -13.28 13.43
C SER A 65 -9.79 -12.26 14.52
N THR A 66 -10.38 -11.12 14.15
CA THR A 66 -11.17 -10.35 15.09
C THR A 66 -12.24 -11.32 15.56
N PRO A 67 -12.38 -11.58 16.86
CA PRO A 67 -13.47 -12.36 17.40
C PRO A 67 -14.73 -11.52 17.29
N THR A 68 -15.26 -11.43 16.08
CA THR A 68 -16.60 -10.94 15.86
C THR A 68 -17.33 -12.15 15.34
N ASP A 69 -18.16 -12.69 16.22
CA ASP A 69 -19.30 -13.56 15.93
C ASP A 69 -20.21 -12.88 14.88
N VAL A 70 -19.71 -12.77 13.65
CA VAL A 70 -20.44 -12.27 12.50
C VAL A 70 -20.70 -13.49 11.65
N SER A 71 -21.80 -14.17 11.99
CA SER A 71 -22.37 -15.16 11.10
C SER A 71 -22.76 -14.45 9.80
N VAL A 72 -22.27 -14.96 8.66
CA VAL A 72 -22.64 -14.47 7.32
C VAL A 72 -24.16 -14.47 7.14
N SER A 73 -24.87 -15.37 7.83
CA SER A 73 -26.34 -15.45 7.89
C SER A 73 -27.02 -14.21 8.49
N ASN A 74 -26.32 -13.40 9.29
CA ASN A 74 -26.85 -12.13 9.80
C ASN A 74 -26.67 -10.96 8.81
N ILE A 75 -25.75 -11.10 7.84
CA ILE A 75 -25.47 -10.09 6.80
C ILE A 75 -26.40 -10.31 5.61
N VAL A 76 -26.53 -11.55 5.13
CA VAL A 76 -27.51 -11.93 4.12
C VAL A 76 -28.80 -12.38 4.78
N LYS A 77 -29.71 -11.43 5.02
CA LYS A 77 -31.06 -11.73 5.51
C LYS A 77 -31.90 -12.35 4.41
N ASP A 78 -32.80 -13.26 4.79
CA ASP A 78 -33.77 -13.89 3.89
C ASP A 78 -34.62 -12.88 3.11
N ALA A 79 -34.83 -11.67 3.67
CA ALA A 79 -35.50 -10.57 2.99
C ALA A 79 -34.80 -10.12 1.70
N PHE A 80 -33.47 -10.25 1.62
CA PHE A 80 -32.72 -9.99 0.39
C PHE A 80 -33.02 -11.05 -0.68
N PHE A 81 -33.01 -12.34 -0.30
CA PHE A 81 -33.33 -13.43 -1.23
C PHE A 81 -34.79 -13.38 -1.68
N ASN A 82 -35.72 -13.07 -0.78
CA ASN A 82 -37.14 -12.96 -1.11
C ASN A 82 -37.45 -11.80 -2.07
N GLY A 83 -36.60 -10.78 -2.16
CA GLY A 83 -36.73 -9.69 -3.13
C GLY A 83 -36.16 -9.98 -4.52
N ILE A 84 -35.47 -11.11 -4.72
CA ILE A 84 -34.93 -11.55 -6.03
C ILE A 84 -35.91 -12.54 -6.71
N ILE A 85 -36.80 -13.16 -5.94
CA ILE A 85 -37.69 -14.24 -6.40
C ILE A 85 -39.12 -13.72 -6.71
N ASP A 86 -39.41 -12.45 -6.41
CA ASP A 86 -40.61 -11.71 -6.83
C ASP A 86 -40.34 -10.93 -8.13
#